data_AF-A0A959VIM6-F1
#
_entry.id   AF-A0A959VIM6-F1
#
_cell.length_a   1.000
_cell.length_b   1.000
_cell.length_c   1.000
_cell.angle_alpha   90.00
_cell.angle_beta   90.00
_cell.angle_gamma   90.00
#
_symmetry.space_group_name_H-M   'P 1'
#
loop_
_entity.id
_entity.type
_entity.pdbx_description
1 polymer ?
#
loop_
_entity_poly.entity_id
_entity_poly.type
_entity_poly.pdbx_seq_one_letter_code
_entity_poly.pdbx_strand_id
1 'polypeptide(L)'
;LQHKLRMTREKALETGVNAVKLARQFTDDVEYFMEDSGRADKEYVYQVVEAVIAAGATVINVPDTTGYATPEEYRTLFADIISNVPNSDKATFSCHCHNDLGMATANTLSGVMGGARQVEVTVNGIGERAGNTSLEEVVMALHIRGDYYGCGSTIKTEKLLPISKLVSQHTGMLVQRNKAVVGANAYAHSSGIHQDGVLKERSTYEIIAPELVGAEKSEIILTARSGRHGLKHRLSELGFSFPEARFEELYTYFLEMADTKTEVVDDDLYELVKR
;
A
#
# COMPACT_ATOMS: atom_id res chain seq x y z
N LEU A 1 -18.23 1.53 -24.40
CA LEU A 1 -18.48 0.98 -25.76
C LEU A 1 -18.81 2.05 -26.81
N GLN A 2 -19.92 2.78 -26.68
CA GLN A 2 -20.40 3.73 -27.71
C GLN A 2 -19.39 4.81 -28.10
N HIS A 3 -18.75 5.47 -27.14
CA HIS A 3 -17.88 6.62 -27.42
C HIS A 3 -16.44 6.22 -27.78
N LYS A 4 -15.85 5.25 -27.04
CA LYS A 4 -14.47 4.79 -27.26
C LYS A 4 -14.34 3.84 -28.45
N LEU A 5 -15.13 2.75 -28.45
CA LEU A 5 -15.00 1.67 -29.44
C LEU A 5 -15.98 1.80 -30.60
N ARG A 6 -17.06 2.58 -30.44
CA ARG A 6 -18.14 2.73 -31.43
C ARG A 6 -18.74 1.39 -31.86
N MET A 7 -18.89 0.47 -30.89
CA MET A 7 -19.43 -0.88 -31.06
C MET A 7 -20.72 -1.07 -30.27
N THR A 8 -21.59 -1.97 -30.77
CA THR A 8 -22.71 -2.50 -29.98
C THR A 8 -22.20 -3.48 -28.93
N ARG A 9 -23.07 -3.86 -27.98
CA ARG A 9 -22.76 -4.86 -26.94
C ARG A 9 -22.43 -6.22 -27.56
N GLU A 10 -23.24 -6.65 -28.52
CA GLU A 10 -23.08 -7.94 -29.21
C GLU A 10 -21.75 -7.99 -29.95
N LYS A 11 -21.40 -6.90 -30.65
CA LYS A 11 -20.13 -6.84 -31.39
C LYS A 11 -18.92 -6.81 -30.47
N ALA A 12 -19.01 -6.10 -29.34
CA ALA A 12 -17.94 -6.07 -28.35
C ALA A 12 -17.72 -7.45 -27.72
N LEU A 13 -18.81 -8.15 -27.35
CA LEU A 13 -18.76 -9.53 -26.83
C LEU A 13 -18.12 -10.48 -27.84
N GLU A 14 -18.60 -10.49 -29.09
CA GLU A 14 -18.04 -11.33 -30.15
C GLU A 14 -16.54 -11.06 -30.36
N THR A 15 -16.15 -9.78 -30.34
CA THR A 15 -14.74 -9.37 -30.50
C THR A 15 -13.89 -9.87 -29.34
N GLY A 16 -14.36 -9.74 -28.11
CA GLY A 16 -13.66 -10.24 -26.92
C GLY A 16 -13.46 -11.75 -26.95
N VAL A 17 -14.51 -12.52 -27.26
CA VAL A 17 -14.44 -13.98 -27.41
C VAL A 17 -13.44 -14.40 -28.49
N ASN A 18 -13.48 -13.75 -29.65
CA ASN A 18 -12.55 -14.06 -30.74
C ASN A 18 -11.09 -13.72 -30.40
N ALA A 19 -10.86 -12.62 -29.67
CA ALA A 19 -9.54 -12.25 -29.18
C ALA A 19 -8.97 -13.28 -28.20
N VAL A 20 -9.78 -13.77 -27.26
CA VAL A 20 -9.38 -14.84 -26.33
C VAL A 20 -9.05 -16.13 -27.08
N LYS A 21 -9.91 -16.56 -28.00
CA LYS A 21 -9.64 -17.78 -28.82
C LYS A 21 -8.36 -17.67 -29.62
N LEU A 22 -8.05 -16.49 -30.15
CA LEU A 22 -6.81 -16.24 -30.85
C LEU A 22 -5.61 -16.32 -29.90
N ALA A 23 -5.65 -15.64 -28.76
CA ALA A 23 -4.58 -15.68 -27.75
C ALA A 23 -4.29 -17.12 -27.27
N ARG A 24 -5.34 -17.93 -27.10
CA ARG A 24 -5.26 -19.35 -26.74
C ARG A 24 -4.54 -20.25 -27.74
N GLN A 25 -4.27 -19.79 -28.95
CA GLN A 25 -3.42 -20.50 -29.91
C GLN A 25 -1.93 -20.32 -29.61
N PHE A 26 -1.57 -19.33 -28.80
CA PHE A 26 -0.18 -18.95 -28.51
C PHE A 26 0.23 -19.19 -27.06
N THR A 27 -0.69 -19.17 -26.11
CA THR A 27 -0.40 -19.34 -24.68
C THR A 27 -1.54 -20.00 -23.92
N ASP A 28 -1.17 -20.72 -22.85
CA ASP A 28 -2.10 -21.32 -21.91
C ASP A 28 -2.58 -20.36 -20.80
N ASP A 29 -1.94 -19.20 -20.67
CA ASP A 29 -2.34 -18.18 -19.70
C ASP A 29 -2.86 -16.95 -20.44
N VAL A 30 -4.16 -16.71 -20.34
CA VAL A 30 -4.87 -15.63 -21.03
C VAL A 30 -5.72 -14.87 -20.03
N GLU A 31 -5.35 -13.62 -19.79
CA GLU A 31 -6.12 -12.67 -19.01
C GLU A 31 -7.05 -11.85 -19.92
N TYR A 32 -8.32 -11.73 -19.52
CA TYR A 32 -9.28 -10.82 -20.14
C TYR A 32 -9.54 -9.61 -19.25
N PHE A 33 -9.18 -8.42 -19.74
CA PHE A 33 -9.31 -7.15 -19.04
C PHE A 33 -10.64 -6.45 -19.35
N MET A 34 -11.50 -6.28 -18.34
CA MET A 34 -12.82 -5.69 -18.50
C MET A 34 -12.83 -4.20 -18.18
N GLU A 35 -12.20 -3.40 -19.05
CA GLU A 35 -12.10 -1.95 -18.85
C GLU A 35 -13.45 -1.31 -18.46
N ASP A 36 -13.43 -0.56 -17.36
CA ASP A 36 -14.57 0.19 -16.82
C ASP A 36 -15.79 -0.66 -16.41
N SER A 37 -15.58 -1.94 -16.06
CA SER A 37 -16.66 -2.87 -15.67
C SER A 37 -17.45 -2.42 -14.44
N GLY A 38 -16.84 -1.68 -13.51
CA GLY A 38 -17.49 -1.21 -12.29
C GLY A 38 -18.68 -0.25 -12.51
N ARG A 39 -18.80 0.34 -13.71
CA ARG A 39 -19.90 1.25 -14.09
C ARG A 39 -20.81 0.68 -15.18
N ALA A 40 -20.58 -0.57 -15.57
CA ALA A 40 -21.35 -1.23 -16.61
C ALA A 40 -22.62 -1.88 -16.05
N ASP A 41 -23.54 -2.21 -16.96
CA ASP A 41 -24.73 -3.00 -16.67
C ASP A 41 -24.33 -4.42 -16.24
N LYS A 42 -24.76 -4.84 -15.04
CA LYS A 42 -24.29 -6.08 -14.38
C LYS A 42 -24.57 -7.32 -15.22
N GLU A 43 -25.77 -7.45 -15.78
CA GLU A 43 -26.14 -8.61 -16.60
C GLU A 43 -25.25 -8.75 -17.83
N TYR A 44 -24.90 -7.63 -18.47
CA TYR A 44 -23.97 -7.64 -19.58
C TYR A 44 -22.54 -8.02 -19.14
N VAL A 45 -22.10 -7.60 -17.94
CA VAL A 45 -20.81 -8.03 -17.38
C VAL A 45 -20.79 -9.55 -17.18
N TYR A 46 -21.83 -10.14 -16.58
CA TYR A 46 -21.90 -11.59 -16.36
C TYR A 46 -21.84 -12.36 -17.68
N GLN A 47 -22.59 -11.92 -18.70
CA GLN A 47 -22.57 -12.52 -20.03
C GLN A 47 -21.17 -12.46 -20.67
N VAL A 48 -20.48 -11.32 -20.54
CA VAL A 48 -19.11 -11.18 -21.06
C VAL A 48 -18.16 -12.14 -20.35
N VAL A 49 -18.17 -12.16 -19.02
CA VAL A 49 -17.31 -13.03 -18.21
C VAL A 49 -17.54 -14.50 -18.56
N GLU A 50 -18.79 -14.96 -18.57
CA GLU A 50 -19.13 -16.34 -18.90
C GLU A 50 -18.58 -16.75 -20.28
N ALA A 51 -18.80 -15.89 -21.28
CA ALA A 51 -18.41 -16.15 -22.65
C ALA A 51 -16.89 -16.17 -22.85
N VAL A 52 -16.14 -15.26 -22.21
CA VAL A 52 -14.68 -15.22 -22.34
C VAL A 52 -14.00 -16.35 -21.58
N ILE A 53 -14.54 -16.77 -20.43
CA ILE A 53 -14.09 -17.99 -19.74
C ILE A 53 -14.35 -19.21 -20.62
N ALA A 54 -15.55 -19.33 -21.21
CA ALA A 54 -15.86 -20.42 -22.13
C ALA A 54 -14.97 -20.41 -23.40
N ALA A 55 -14.47 -19.24 -23.80
CA ALA A 55 -13.52 -19.08 -24.89
C ALA A 55 -12.08 -19.47 -24.51
N GLY A 56 -11.78 -19.60 -23.22
CA GLY A 56 -10.50 -20.08 -22.69
C GLY A 56 -9.73 -19.07 -21.82
N ALA A 57 -10.32 -17.93 -21.45
CA ALA A 57 -9.67 -17.01 -20.50
C ALA A 57 -9.47 -17.71 -19.15
N THR A 58 -8.24 -17.66 -18.63
CA THR A 58 -7.83 -18.26 -17.34
C THR A 58 -7.83 -17.24 -16.22
N VAL A 59 -7.75 -15.95 -16.55
CA VAL A 59 -7.82 -14.83 -15.61
C VAL A 59 -8.83 -13.80 -16.09
N ILE A 60 -9.66 -13.30 -15.19
CA ILE A 60 -10.62 -12.23 -15.43
C ILE A 60 -10.25 -11.04 -14.58
N ASN A 61 -9.84 -9.95 -15.23
CA ASN A 61 -9.47 -8.72 -14.56
C ASN A 61 -10.64 -7.74 -14.52
N VAL A 62 -10.99 -7.32 -13.29
CA VAL A 62 -12.13 -6.45 -12.99
C VAL A 62 -11.57 -5.10 -12.49
N PRO A 63 -11.32 -4.13 -13.38
CA PRO A 63 -10.69 -2.88 -13.00
C PRO A 63 -11.65 -1.83 -12.41
N ASP A 64 -11.19 -1.09 -11.41
CA ASP A 64 -11.71 0.25 -11.06
C ASP A 64 -10.89 1.30 -11.83
N THR A 65 -11.15 1.38 -13.14
CA THR A 65 -10.36 2.16 -14.11
C THR A 65 -10.28 3.65 -13.75
N THR A 66 -11.32 4.20 -13.14
CA THR A 66 -11.40 5.63 -12.78
C THR A 66 -11.01 5.92 -11.34
N GLY A 67 -10.77 4.90 -10.50
CA GLY A 67 -10.52 5.07 -9.08
C GLY A 67 -11.72 5.65 -8.32
N TYR A 68 -12.94 5.31 -8.74
CA TYR A 68 -14.18 5.92 -8.22
C TYR A 68 -14.91 5.00 -7.22
N ALA A 69 -14.74 3.69 -7.34
CA ALA A 69 -15.52 2.74 -6.55
C ALA A 69 -15.23 2.88 -5.06
N THR A 70 -16.24 2.62 -4.22
CA THR A 70 -16.02 2.44 -2.78
C THR A 70 -15.62 0.99 -2.48
N PRO A 71 -15.00 0.72 -1.31
CA PRO A 71 -14.57 -0.63 -0.96
C PRO A 71 -15.72 -1.64 -0.91
N GLU A 72 -16.91 -1.25 -0.46
CA GLU A 72 -18.07 -2.16 -0.37
C GLU A 72 -18.68 -2.44 -1.76
N GLU A 73 -18.78 -1.41 -2.62
CA GLU A 73 -19.22 -1.58 -4.00
C GLU A 73 -18.29 -2.53 -4.77
N TYR A 74 -16.97 -2.35 -4.61
CA TYR A 74 -15.99 -3.17 -5.29
C TYR A 74 -15.96 -4.62 -4.76
N ARG A 75 -16.08 -4.81 -3.44
CA ARG A 75 -16.26 -6.15 -2.86
C ARG A 75 -17.50 -6.84 -3.41
N THR A 76 -18.63 -6.13 -3.41
CA THR A 76 -19.92 -6.64 -3.90
C THR A 76 -19.83 -7.01 -5.37
N LEU A 77 -19.15 -6.20 -6.19
CA LEU A 77 -18.94 -6.49 -7.61
C LEU A 77 -18.25 -7.83 -7.84
N PHE A 78 -17.17 -8.14 -7.10
CA PHE A 78 -16.50 -9.44 -7.21
C PHE A 78 -17.42 -10.58 -6.77
N ALA A 79 -18.06 -10.44 -5.60
CA ALA A 79 -18.96 -11.46 -5.07
C ALA A 79 -20.11 -11.76 -6.05
N ASP A 80 -20.72 -10.72 -6.58
CA ASP A 80 -21.81 -10.77 -7.57
C ASP A 80 -21.37 -11.48 -8.86
N ILE A 81 -20.21 -11.13 -9.43
CA ILE A 81 -19.71 -11.79 -10.66
C ILE A 81 -19.47 -13.27 -10.39
N ILE A 82 -18.78 -13.60 -9.29
CA ILE A 82 -18.43 -14.98 -8.95
C ILE A 82 -19.69 -15.83 -8.69
N SER A 83 -20.72 -15.28 -8.04
CA SER A 83 -21.95 -16.01 -7.73
C SER A 83 -22.90 -16.18 -8.92
N ASN A 84 -22.89 -15.24 -9.88
CA ASN A 84 -23.85 -15.25 -10.99
C ASN A 84 -23.29 -15.82 -12.29
N VAL A 85 -21.97 -15.98 -12.42
CA VAL A 85 -21.35 -16.59 -13.61
C VAL A 85 -21.16 -18.10 -13.40
N PRO A 86 -21.85 -18.98 -14.15
CA PRO A 86 -21.86 -20.43 -13.88
C PRO A 86 -20.51 -21.15 -13.99
N ASN A 87 -19.58 -20.61 -14.76
CA ASN A 87 -18.23 -21.15 -14.99
C ASN A 87 -17.14 -20.30 -14.32
N SER A 88 -17.49 -19.47 -13.33
CA SER A 88 -16.55 -18.59 -12.62
C SER A 88 -15.41 -19.36 -11.93
N ASP A 89 -15.67 -20.60 -11.51
CA ASP A 89 -14.70 -21.51 -10.89
C ASP A 89 -13.53 -21.91 -11.80
N LYS A 90 -13.64 -21.66 -13.12
CA LYS A 90 -12.61 -22.00 -14.11
C LYS A 90 -11.59 -20.89 -14.36
N ALA A 91 -11.74 -19.72 -13.73
CA ALA A 91 -10.83 -18.61 -13.89
C ALA A 91 -10.46 -17.97 -12.55
N THR A 92 -9.25 -17.40 -12.50
CA THR A 92 -8.83 -16.56 -11.39
C THR A 92 -9.35 -15.14 -11.59
N PHE A 93 -9.92 -14.55 -10.55
CA PHE A 93 -10.35 -13.15 -10.59
C PHE A 93 -9.24 -12.22 -10.11
N SER A 94 -8.94 -11.20 -10.91
CA SER A 94 -7.87 -10.22 -10.70
C SER A 94 -8.44 -8.83 -10.39
N CYS A 95 -7.90 -8.19 -9.35
CA CYS A 95 -8.17 -6.78 -9.03
C CYS A 95 -7.20 -5.85 -9.78
N HIS A 96 -7.70 -4.69 -10.20
CA HIS A 96 -6.89 -3.59 -10.69
C HIS A 96 -7.53 -2.27 -10.28
N CYS A 97 -6.98 -1.55 -9.31
CA CYS A 97 -7.57 -0.31 -8.82
C CYS A 97 -6.66 0.89 -9.09
N HIS A 98 -7.26 1.97 -9.60
CA HIS A 98 -6.65 3.29 -9.60
C HIS A 98 -6.93 4.04 -8.30
N ASN A 99 -6.09 5.04 -8.02
CA ASN A 99 -6.05 5.72 -6.72
C ASN A 99 -6.59 7.17 -6.73
N ASP A 100 -7.44 7.52 -7.69
CA ASP A 100 -7.94 8.90 -7.87
C ASP A 100 -8.65 9.46 -6.61
N LEU A 101 -9.34 8.62 -5.83
CA LEU A 101 -9.95 8.99 -4.55
C LEU A 101 -9.17 8.54 -3.31
N GLY A 102 -7.93 8.05 -3.48
CA GLY A 102 -7.11 7.55 -2.37
C GLY A 102 -7.54 6.20 -1.80
N MET A 103 -8.38 5.45 -2.53
CA MET A 103 -9.01 4.21 -2.05
C MET A 103 -8.44 2.93 -2.67
N ALA A 104 -7.41 2.99 -3.52
CA ALA A 104 -6.96 1.83 -4.33
C ALA A 104 -6.58 0.61 -3.47
N THR A 105 -5.79 0.83 -2.41
CA THR A 105 -5.40 -0.23 -1.47
C THR A 105 -6.60 -0.83 -0.75
N ALA A 106 -7.54 0.00 -0.27
CA ALA A 106 -8.74 -0.46 0.41
C ALA A 106 -9.66 -1.25 -0.53
N ASN A 107 -9.90 -0.74 -1.74
CA ASN A 107 -10.69 -1.41 -2.78
C ASN A 107 -10.06 -2.75 -3.14
N THR A 108 -8.75 -2.80 -3.33
CA THR A 108 -8.03 -4.03 -3.64
C THR A 108 -8.21 -5.11 -2.56
N LEU A 109 -8.01 -4.76 -1.29
CA LEU A 109 -8.22 -5.67 -0.17
C LEU A 109 -9.69 -6.11 -0.06
N SER A 110 -10.63 -5.22 -0.35
CA SER A 110 -12.05 -5.55 -0.49
C SER A 110 -12.33 -6.53 -1.64
N GLY A 111 -11.68 -6.39 -2.79
CA GLY A 111 -11.78 -7.33 -3.90
C GLY A 111 -11.28 -8.72 -3.52
N VAL A 112 -10.18 -8.81 -2.75
CA VAL A 112 -9.70 -10.08 -2.16
C VAL A 112 -10.75 -10.72 -1.26
N MET A 113 -11.42 -9.92 -0.42
CA MET A 113 -12.54 -10.37 0.41
C MET A 113 -13.78 -10.77 -0.40
N GLY A 114 -13.95 -10.19 -1.59
CA GLY A 114 -14.99 -10.54 -2.57
C GLY A 114 -14.69 -11.80 -3.38
N GLY A 115 -13.48 -12.36 -3.25
CA GLY A 115 -13.08 -13.62 -3.90
C GLY A 115 -11.93 -13.48 -4.90
N ALA A 116 -11.40 -12.28 -5.14
CA ALA A 116 -10.24 -12.11 -6.00
C ALA A 116 -9.02 -12.86 -5.44
N ARG A 117 -8.23 -13.47 -6.34
CA ARG A 117 -7.02 -14.22 -5.98
C ARG A 117 -5.78 -13.79 -6.77
N GLN A 118 -5.93 -12.83 -7.68
CA GLN A 118 -4.85 -12.08 -8.27
C GLN A 118 -5.06 -10.59 -7.99
N VAL A 119 -3.98 -9.85 -7.83
CA VAL A 119 -4.01 -8.41 -7.59
C VAL A 119 -2.93 -7.75 -8.44
N GLU A 120 -3.32 -6.78 -9.26
CA GLU A 120 -2.40 -5.92 -9.98
C GLU A 120 -2.03 -4.70 -9.14
N VAL A 121 -0.73 -4.48 -8.98
CA VAL A 121 -0.15 -3.44 -8.13
C VAL A 121 1.09 -2.86 -8.79
N THR A 122 1.52 -1.71 -8.31
CA THR A 122 2.79 -1.09 -8.72
C THR A 122 3.61 -0.69 -7.50
N VAL A 123 4.93 -0.75 -7.64
CA VAL A 123 5.85 -0.27 -6.59
C VAL A 123 5.63 1.23 -6.43
N ASN A 124 5.51 1.69 -5.19
CA ASN A 124 5.22 3.08 -4.85
C ASN A 124 3.85 3.60 -5.30
N GLY A 125 2.99 2.73 -5.86
CA GLY A 125 1.70 3.13 -6.42
C GLY A 125 1.80 3.95 -7.70
N ILE A 126 2.92 3.90 -8.43
CA ILE A 126 3.07 4.62 -9.70
C ILE A 126 2.04 4.13 -10.74
N GLY A 127 1.58 5.01 -11.61
CA GLY A 127 0.59 4.67 -12.63
C GLY A 127 0.02 5.92 -13.29
N GLU A 128 -1.06 5.76 -14.05
CA GLU A 128 -1.74 6.91 -14.63
C GLU A 128 -2.37 7.79 -13.53
N ARG A 129 -2.37 9.11 -13.73
CA ARG A 129 -3.02 10.11 -12.86
C ARG A 129 -2.49 10.04 -11.42
N ALA A 130 -3.35 9.67 -10.46
CA ALA A 130 -3.01 9.48 -9.05
C ALA A 130 -2.32 8.14 -8.76
N GLY A 131 -2.17 7.29 -9.79
CA GLY A 131 -1.48 6.02 -9.71
C GLY A 131 -2.40 4.82 -9.53
N ASN A 132 -1.77 3.68 -9.27
CA ASN A 132 -2.41 2.39 -9.06
C ASN A 132 -2.28 1.96 -7.59
N THR A 133 -2.90 0.84 -7.23
CA THR A 133 -2.68 0.20 -5.93
C THR A 133 -1.19 -0.02 -5.65
N SER A 134 -0.75 0.39 -4.46
CA SER A 134 0.63 0.23 -4.03
C SER A 134 0.93 -1.21 -3.60
N LEU A 135 1.97 -1.80 -4.18
CA LEU A 135 2.43 -3.16 -3.88
C LEU A 135 2.69 -3.35 -2.38
N GLU A 136 3.51 -2.48 -1.80
CA GLU A 136 3.96 -2.56 -0.42
C GLU A 136 2.82 -2.46 0.59
N GLU A 137 1.77 -1.70 0.28
CA GLU A 137 0.63 -1.50 1.18
C GLU A 137 -0.24 -2.76 1.23
N VAL A 138 -0.58 -3.35 0.07
CA VAL A 138 -1.36 -4.59 0.00
C VAL A 138 -0.59 -5.76 0.58
N VAL A 139 0.69 -5.91 0.23
CA VAL A 139 1.53 -7.01 0.72
C VAL A 139 1.65 -6.94 2.25
N MET A 140 1.90 -5.77 2.83
CA MET A 140 2.00 -5.64 4.28
C MET A 140 0.66 -5.78 4.97
N ALA A 141 -0.45 -5.31 4.38
CA ALA A 141 -1.78 -5.55 4.93
C ALA A 141 -2.10 -7.05 5.01
N LEU A 142 -1.83 -7.81 3.95
CA LEU A 142 -2.03 -9.26 3.93
C LEU A 142 -1.05 -10.00 4.86
N HIS A 143 0.19 -9.51 5.00
CA HIS A 143 1.18 -10.12 5.89
C HIS A 143 0.82 -9.91 7.37
N ILE A 144 0.47 -8.68 7.75
CA ILE A 144 0.16 -8.32 9.15
C ILE A 144 -1.24 -8.78 9.56
N ARG A 145 -2.20 -8.72 8.65
CA ARG A 145 -3.62 -9.04 8.91
C ARG A 145 -4.09 -10.28 8.15
N GLY A 146 -3.20 -11.22 7.92
CA GLY A 146 -3.52 -12.50 7.29
C GLY A 146 -4.59 -13.29 8.07
N ASP A 147 -4.67 -13.09 9.38
CA ASP A 147 -5.74 -13.59 10.25
C ASP A 147 -7.14 -13.12 9.81
N TYR A 148 -7.23 -11.88 9.35
CA TYR A 148 -8.47 -11.24 8.92
C TYR A 148 -8.80 -11.55 7.47
N TYR A 149 -7.81 -11.45 6.57
CA TYR A 149 -8.03 -11.67 5.14
C TYR A 149 -8.10 -13.16 4.76
N GLY A 150 -7.59 -14.05 5.61
CA GLY A 150 -7.58 -15.50 5.37
C GLY A 150 -6.65 -15.91 4.23
N CYS A 151 -5.75 -15.03 3.80
CA CYS A 151 -4.77 -15.27 2.75
C CYS A 151 -3.49 -14.45 2.99
N GLY A 152 -2.46 -14.75 2.22
CA GLY A 152 -1.18 -14.06 2.27
C GLY A 152 -0.56 -13.97 0.87
N SER A 153 0.67 -13.49 0.81
CA SER A 153 1.47 -13.51 -0.42
C SER A 153 2.81 -14.21 -0.19
N THR A 154 3.44 -14.66 -1.27
CA THR A 154 4.79 -15.24 -1.26
C THR A 154 5.88 -14.17 -1.42
N ILE A 155 5.50 -12.89 -1.39
CA ILE A 155 6.42 -11.78 -1.60
C ILE A 155 7.32 -11.61 -0.38
N LYS A 156 8.61 -11.46 -0.65
CA LYS A 156 9.64 -11.20 0.36
C LYS A 156 9.53 -9.77 0.85
N THR A 157 8.87 -9.59 2.00
CA THR A 157 8.54 -8.26 2.55
C THR A 157 9.81 -7.45 2.83
N GLU A 158 10.92 -8.10 3.19
CA GLU A 158 12.21 -7.45 3.48
C GLU A 158 12.85 -6.77 2.26
N LYS A 159 12.26 -6.94 1.07
CA LYS A 159 12.68 -6.30 -0.18
C LYS A 159 11.83 -5.08 -0.56
N LEU A 160 10.77 -4.76 0.20
CA LEU A 160 9.84 -3.68 -0.14
C LEU A 160 10.50 -2.30 -0.12
N LEU A 161 11.22 -1.93 0.94
CA LEU A 161 11.92 -0.64 0.97
C LEU A 161 13.08 -0.56 -0.04
N PRO A 162 13.93 -1.59 -0.19
CA PRO A 162 14.96 -1.60 -1.25
C PRO A 162 14.38 -1.41 -2.66
N ILE A 163 13.29 -2.10 -3.02
CA ILE A 163 12.70 -1.96 -4.36
C ILE A 163 12.01 -0.60 -4.53
N SER A 164 11.37 -0.07 -3.48
CA SER A 164 10.80 1.28 -3.45
C SER A 164 11.86 2.34 -3.78
N LYS A 165 13.04 2.26 -3.14
CA LYS A 165 14.18 3.15 -3.39
C LYS A 165 14.69 3.02 -4.83
N LEU A 166 14.83 1.78 -5.33
CA LEU A 166 15.29 1.51 -6.69
C LEU A 166 14.34 2.14 -7.74
N VAL A 167 13.03 1.93 -7.58
CA VAL A 167 12.01 2.51 -8.47
C VAL A 167 12.02 4.03 -8.40
N SER A 168 12.12 4.61 -7.21
CA SER A 168 12.23 6.08 -7.04
C SER A 168 13.45 6.66 -7.76
N GLN A 169 14.61 6.00 -7.67
CA GLN A 169 15.84 6.42 -8.35
C GLN A 169 15.71 6.37 -9.88
N HIS A 170 15.12 5.29 -10.43
CA HIS A 170 15.00 5.13 -11.89
C HIS A 170 13.90 5.97 -12.52
N THR A 171 12.82 6.24 -11.80
CA THR A 171 11.69 7.04 -12.31
C THR A 171 11.85 8.54 -12.03
N GLY A 172 12.68 8.92 -11.07
CA GLY A 172 12.77 10.29 -10.56
C GLY A 172 11.58 10.71 -9.70
N MET A 173 10.61 9.81 -9.46
CA MET A 173 9.46 10.07 -8.59
C MET A 173 9.86 9.84 -7.14
N LEU A 174 9.99 10.91 -6.36
CA LEU A 174 10.35 10.83 -4.94
C LEU A 174 9.22 10.23 -4.11
N VAL A 175 9.58 9.35 -3.19
CA VAL A 175 8.65 8.78 -2.21
C VAL A 175 8.35 9.82 -1.13
N GLN A 176 7.06 10.04 -0.85
CA GLN A 176 6.63 10.90 0.24
C GLN A 176 7.16 10.37 1.58
N ARG A 177 7.66 11.27 2.43
CA ARG A 177 8.22 10.88 3.74
C ARG A 177 7.22 10.12 4.61
N ASN A 178 5.94 10.47 4.54
CA ASN A 178 4.85 9.86 5.29
C ASN A 178 4.09 8.78 4.49
N LYS A 179 4.64 8.29 3.38
CA LYS A 179 4.02 7.17 2.65
C LYS A 179 3.92 5.94 3.56
N ALA A 180 2.79 5.25 3.49
CA ALA A 180 2.60 4.00 4.21
C ALA A 180 3.68 2.97 3.85
N VAL A 181 4.13 2.21 4.85
CA VAL A 181 5.11 1.12 4.75
C VAL A 181 6.55 1.56 4.41
N VAL A 182 6.76 2.31 3.33
CA VAL A 182 8.11 2.62 2.80
C VAL A 182 8.53 4.07 2.96
N GLY A 183 7.68 4.92 3.55
CA GLY A 183 8.03 6.31 3.85
C GLY A 183 9.10 6.42 4.93
N ALA A 184 10.02 7.38 4.79
CA ALA A 184 11.09 7.62 5.76
C ALA A 184 10.58 7.86 7.20
N ASN A 185 9.37 8.39 7.36
CA ASN A 185 8.76 8.66 8.66
C ASN A 185 7.89 7.49 9.17
N ALA A 186 7.75 6.39 8.42
CA ALA A 186 6.87 5.27 8.81
C ALA A 186 7.33 4.56 10.10
N TYR A 187 8.61 4.70 10.45
CA TYR A 187 9.26 4.08 11.61
C TYR A 187 9.92 5.12 12.53
N ALA A 188 9.46 6.37 12.44
CA ALA A 188 10.01 7.48 13.21
C ALA A 188 9.01 7.96 14.28
N HIS A 189 9.49 8.11 15.53
CA HIS A 189 8.65 8.53 16.66
C HIS A 189 9.08 9.89 17.21
N SER A 190 8.23 10.91 17.04
CA SER A 190 8.56 12.30 17.41
C SER A 190 7.81 12.84 18.63
N SER A 191 6.66 12.26 18.96
CA SER A 191 5.86 12.66 20.13
C SER A 191 6.40 12.03 21.41
N GLY A 192 6.59 12.81 22.47
CA GLY A 192 7.17 12.33 23.75
C GLY A 192 6.43 11.14 24.36
N ILE A 193 5.10 11.06 24.23
CA ILE A 193 4.32 9.91 24.71
C ILE A 193 4.54 8.65 23.88
N HIS A 194 4.72 8.79 22.55
CA HIS A 194 5.01 7.65 21.68
C HIS A 194 6.44 7.17 21.89
N GLN A 195 7.39 8.08 22.05
CA GLN A 195 8.79 7.77 22.36
C GLN A 195 8.90 6.95 23.65
N ASP A 196 8.27 7.41 24.73
CA ASP A 196 8.25 6.67 26.00
C ASP A 196 7.61 5.28 25.86
N GLY A 197 6.49 5.17 25.13
CA GLY A 197 5.84 3.88 24.87
C GLY A 197 6.73 2.90 24.09
N VAL A 198 7.33 3.35 22.99
CA VAL A 198 8.21 2.53 22.14
C VAL A 198 9.47 2.11 22.86
N LEU A 199 10.03 2.97 23.72
CA LEU A 199 11.18 2.65 24.56
C LEU A 199 10.90 1.56 25.60
N LYS A 200 9.65 1.47 26.07
CA LYS A 200 9.21 0.44 27.03
C LYS A 200 8.83 -0.86 26.34
N GLU A 201 8.01 -0.77 25.29
CA GLU A 201 7.55 -1.89 24.49
C GLU A 201 7.20 -1.40 23.07
N ARG A 202 8.02 -1.81 22.09
CA ARG A 202 7.90 -1.37 20.70
C ARG A 202 6.54 -1.73 20.09
N SER A 203 5.98 -2.89 20.44
CA SER A 203 4.70 -3.35 19.88
C SER A 203 3.51 -2.45 20.24
N THR A 204 3.67 -1.52 21.19
CA THR A 204 2.64 -0.54 21.58
C THR A 204 2.24 0.37 20.42
N TYR A 205 3.21 0.75 19.57
CA TYR A 205 2.98 1.68 18.46
C TYR A 205 3.52 1.17 17.12
N GLU A 206 4.33 0.11 17.10
CA GLU A 206 4.91 -0.45 15.88
C GLU A 206 4.17 -1.73 15.47
N ILE A 207 3.13 -1.57 14.64
CA ILE A 207 2.43 -2.73 14.04
C ILE A 207 3.24 -3.44 12.95
N ILE A 208 4.29 -2.78 12.44
CA ILE A 208 5.24 -3.33 11.47
C ILE A 208 6.64 -3.11 12.05
N ALA A 209 7.36 -4.19 12.31
CA ALA A 209 8.78 -4.09 12.64
C ALA A 209 9.56 -3.58 11.40
N PRO A 210 10.47 -2.60 11.54
CA PRO A 210 11.19 -2.03 10.39
C PRO A 210 11.93 -3.07 9.54
N GLU A 211 12.47 -4.11 10.18
CA GLU A 211 13.21 -5.18 9.51
C GLU A 211 12.31 -5.98 8.55
N LEU A 212 11.00 -6.06 8.82
CA LEU A 212 10.04 -6.76 7.96
C LEU A 212 9.91 -6.12 6.58
N VAL A 213 10.24 -4.84 6.43
CA VAL A 213 10.18 -4.14 5.13
C VAL A 213 11.57 -3.86 4.54
N GLY A 214 12.62 -4.28 5.23
CA GLY A 214 14.01 -3.96 4.87
C GLY A 214 14.43 -2.54 5.26
N ALA A 215 13.76 -1.94 6.24
CA ALA A 215 14.21 -0.71 6.88
C ALA A 215 15.26 -1.02 7.97
N GLU A 216 16.09 -0.02 8.26
CA GLU A 216 16.92 -0.02 9.46
C GLU A 216 16.03 0.19 10.70
N LYS A 217 16.62 0.10 11.89
CA LYS A 217 15.87 0.22 13.15
C LYS A 217 15.11 1.55 13.22
N SER A 218 13.99 1.54 13.95
CA SER A 218 13.19 2.73 14.22
C SER A 218 14.01 3.87 14.81
N GLU A 219 13.69 5.09 14.40
CA GLU A 219 14.39 6.31 14.83
C GLU A 219 13.55 7.09 15.84
N ILE A 220 14.22 7.62 16.88
CA ILE A 220 13.65 8.59 17.81
C ILE A 220 14.03 9.99 17.32
N ILE A 221 13.07 10.69 16.72
CA ILE A 221 13.28 12.05 16.20
C ILE A 221 13.02 13.05 17.32
N LEU A 222 14.00 13.89 17.63
CA LEU A 222 13.85 14.93 18.64
C LEU A 222 13.23 16.21 18.06
N THR A 223 12.13 16.64 18.64
CA THR A 223 11.38 17.85 18.26
C THR A 223 10.94 18.61 19.52
N ALA A 224 10.33 19.78 19.36
CA ALA A 224 9.74 20.53 20.48
C ALA A 224 8.64 19.76 21.25
N ARG A 225 8.15 18.65 20.69
CA ARG A 225 7.17 17.75 21.32
C ARG A 225 7.80 16.53 21.99
N SER A 226 9.12 16.37 21.89
CA SER A 226 9.82 15.24 22.48
C SER A 226 9.89 15.40 23.99
N GLY A 227 9.72 14.28 24.69
CA GLY A 227 9.73 14.25 26.13
C GLY A 227 11.12 13.96 26.69
N ARG A 228 11.24 14.09 28.01
CA ARG A 228 12.47 13.75 28.76
C ARG A 228 13.05 12.39 28.39
N HIS A 229 12.22 11.36 28.27
CA HIS A 229 12.66 10.01 27.93
C HIS A 229 13.32 9.94 26.54
N GLY A 230 12.76 10.62 25.54
CA GLY A 230 13.33 10.70 24.19
C GLY A 230 14.71 11.38 24.19
N LEU A 231 14.82 12.55 24.83
CA LEU A 231 16.09 13.26 24.95
C LEU A 231 17.13 12.45 25.73
N LYS A 232 16.76 11.88 26.88
CA LYS A 232 17.64 11.08 27.74
C LYS A 232 18.15 9.85 27.02
N HIS A 233 17.29 9.18 26.25
CA HIS A 233 17.69 8.04 25.43
C HIS A 233 18.71 8.45 24.36
N ARG A 234 18.45 9.50 23.59
CA ARG A 234 19.36 9.93 22.52
C ARG A 234 20.71 10.40 23.06
N LEU A 235 20.72 11.17 24.15
CA LEU A 235 21.95 11.54 24.83
C LEU A 235 22.75 10.31 25.31
N SER A 236 22.07 9.29 25.82
CA SER A 236 22.71 8.03 26.21
C SER A 236 23.30 7.27 25.03
N GLU A 237 22.65 7.26 23.87
CA GLU A 237 23.19 6.66 22.63
C GLU A 237 24.46 7.38 22.15
N LEU A 238 24.52 8.70 22.36
CA LEU A 238 25.71 9.52 22.09
C LEU A 238 26.80 9.40 23.18
N GLY A 239 26.58 8.58 24.22
CA GLY A 239 27.55 8.35 25.29
C GLY A 239 27.50 9.37 26.42
N PHE A 240 26.47 10.22 26.48
CA PHE A 240 26.29 11.19 27.56
C PHE A 240 25.33 10.70 28.64
N SER A 241 25.70 10.96 29.90
CA SER A 241 24.85 10.73 31.06
C SER A 241 25.02 11.85 32.06
N PHE A 242 23.91 12.37 32.58
CA PHE A 242 23.91 13.51 33.51
C PHE A 242 23.15 13.17 34.79
N PRO A 243 23.54 13.74 35.94
CA PRO A 243 22.69 13.77 37.12
C PRO A 243 21.36 14.46 36.83
N GLU A 244 20.29 14.06 37.53
CA GLU A 244 18.92 14.53 37.28
C GLU A 244 18.81 16.06 37.24
N ALA A 245 19.45 16.76 38.18
CA ALA A 245 19.43 18.22 38.23
C ALA A 245 20.00 18.88 36.96
N ARG A 246 21.13 18.37 36.45
CA ARG A 246 21.74 18.87 35.21
C ARG A 246 20.92 18.49 33.98
N PHE A 247 20.31 17.31 33.99
CA PHE A 247 19.44 16.89 32.91
C PHE A 247 18.22 17.80 32.76
N GLU A 248 17.59 18.24 33.85
CA GLU A 248 16.44 19.16 33.79
C GLU A 248 16.81 20.55 33.25
N GLU A 249 18.02 21.05 33.53
CA GLU A 249 18.54 22.27 32.90
C GLU A 249 18.70 22.09 31.39
N LEU A 250 19.38 21.01 30.97
CA LEU A 250 19.56 20.68 29.56
C LEU A 250 18.23 20.47 28.84
N TYR A 251 17.23 19.88 29.51
CA TYR A 251 15.91 19.70 28.94
C TYR A 251 15.20 21.04 28.65
N THR A 252 15.40 22.05 29.51
CA THR A 252 14.85 23.39 29.28
C THR A 252 15.51 24.05 28.06
N TYR A 253 16.84 24.00 27.96
CA TYR A 253 17.58 24.49 26.80
C TYR A 253 17.26 23.71 25.51
N PHE A 254 16.99 22.43 25.63
CA PHE A 254 16.54 21.59 24.52
C PHE A 254 15.21 22.11 23.96
N LEU A 255 14.23 22.42 24.81
CA LEU A 255 12.94 22.95 24.35
C LEU A 255 13.10 24.30 23.63
N GLU A 256 13.90 25.21 24.19
CA GLU A 256 14.22 26.50 23.54
C GLU A 256 14.87 26.31 22.16
N MET A 257 15.80 25.36 22.06
CA MET A 257 16.47 25.03 20.80
C MET A 257 15.50 24.40 19.81
N ALA A 258 14.70 23.44 20.25
CA ALA A 258 13.75 22.70 19.43
C ALA A 258 12.61 23.59 18.91
N ASP A 259 12.21 24.63 19.63
CA ASP A 259 11.20 25.61 19.16
C ASP A 259 11.67 26.40 17.94
N THR A 260 12.98 26.50 17.72
CA THR A 260 13.56 27.21 16.57
C THR A 260 13.84 26.31 15.36
N LYS A 261 13.59 25.00 15.48
CA LYS A 261 14.00 23.99 14.50
C LYS A 261 12.88 23.02 14.18
N THR A 262 12.97 22.39 13.01
CA THR A 262 12.06 21.28 12.65
C THR A 262 12.42 19.99 13.38
N GLU A 263 13.71 19.75 13.58
CA GLU A 263 14.30 18.61 14.26
C GLU A 263 15.60 19.04 14.95
N VAL A 264 15.91 18.43 16.09
CA VAL A 264 17.19 18.57 16.79
C VAL A 264 18.06 17.38 16.43
N VAL A 265 19.15 17.63 15.71
CA VAL A 265 20.09 16.59 15.25
C VAL A 265 21.23 16.37 16.26
N ASP A 266 22.05 15.35 16.06
CA ASP A 266 23.13 15.01 17.01
C ASP A 266 24.13 16.17 17.23
N ASP A 267 24.47 16.92 16.17
CA ASP A 267 25.32 18.12 16.27
C ASP A 267 24.75 19.16 17.23
N ASP A 268 23.42 19.30 17.24
CA ASP A 268 22.74 20.21 18.14
C ASP A 268 22.77 19.72 19.59
N LEU A 269 22.72 18.40 19.79
CA LEU A 269 22.87 17.79 21.12
C LEU A 269 24.28 17.96 21.66
N TYR A 270 25.31 17.87 20.82
CA TYR A 270 26.68 18.18 21.22
C TYR A 270 26.84 19.63 21.66
N GLU A 271 26.16 20.58 21.00
CA GLU A 271 26.13 21.98 21.42
C GLU A 271 25.30 22.19 22.70
N LEU A 272 24.18 21.48 22.83
CA LEU A 272 23.33 21.51 24.02
C LEU A 272 24.12 21.09 25.27
N VAL A 273 24.87 19.98 25.19
CA VAL A 273 25.66 19.43 26.31
C VAL A 273 26.78 20.37 26.77
N LYS A 274 27.26 21.28 25.91
CA LYS A 274 28.32 22.24 26.24
C LYS A 274 27.82 23.46 27.02
N ARG A 275 26.53 23.78 26.94
CA ARG A 275 25.89 24.77 27.82
C ARG A 275 25.78 24.18 29.22
#